data_AF-A0A2W4U8Z9-F1
#
_entry.id   AF-A0A2W4U8Z9-F1
#
_cell.length_a   1.000
_cell.length_b   1.000
_cell.length_c   1.000
_cell.angle_alpha   90.00
_cell.angle_beta   90.00
_cell.angle_gamma   90.00
#
_symmetry.space_group_name_H-M   'P 1'
#
loop_
_entity.id
_entity.type
_entity.pdbx_description
1 polymer ?
#
loop_
_entity_poly.entity_id
_entity_poly.type
_entity_poly.pdbx_seq_one_letter_code
_entity_poly.pdbx_strand_id
1 'polypeptide(L)'
;MADTDHPGTANSFIRLIDAIRAEIAALEAEDAAAIEAATAGKLAALRSVEADIAAGTPPDKALLADARDLNAEAALRARAKMLGVERRLAAVSTAAGRPAPLVYGRDGRWG
;
A
#
# COMPACT_ATOMS: atom_id res chain seq x y z
N MET A 1 39.63 8.14 -8.27
CA MET A 1 38.51 7.41 -7.65
C MET A 1 37.45 8.48 -7.39
N ALA A 2 36.48 8.61 -8.30
CA ALA A 2 35.55 9.73 -8.29
C ALA A 2 34.50 9.52 -7.20
N ASP A 3 34.43 10.49 -6.31
CA ASP A 3 33.37 10.68 -5.32
C ASP A 3 32.09 11.06 -6.06
N THR A 4 31.14 10.12 -6.14
CA THR A 4 29.86 10.31 -6.85
C THR A 4 28.71 10.32 -5.85
N ASP A 5 28.78 11.23 -4.88
CA ASP A 5 27.60 11.66 -4.15
C ASP A 5 26.67 12.36 -5.14
N HIS A 6 25.68 11.62 -5.67
CA HIS A 6 24.60 12.17 -6.48
C HIS A 6 23.49 12.63 -5.52
N PRO A 7 23.35 13.93 -5.22
CA PRO A 7 22.36 14.42 -4.25
C PRO A 7 20.90 14.12 -4.65
N GLY A 8 20.65 13.77 -5.91
CA GLY A 8 19.33 13.33 -6.39
C GLY A 8 18.95 11.91 -5.96
N THR A 9 19.93 11.02 -5.80
CA THR A 9 19.76 9.59 -5.52
C THR A 9 19.14 9.33 -4.15
N ALA A 10 19.80 9.81 -3.09
CA ALA A 10 19.28 9.66 -1.73
C ALA A 10 17.89 10.27 -1.62
N ASN A 11 17.61 11.31 -2.42
CA ASN A 11 16.33 12.00 -2.43
C ASN A 11 15.18 11.12 -2.96
N SER A 12 15.36 10.32 -4.02
CA SER A 12 14.26 9.48 -4.54
C SER A 12 13.91 8.31 -3.61
N PHE A 13 14.90 7.64 -3.02
CA PHE A 13 14.66 6.58 -2.04
C PHE A 13 13.98 7.12 -0.77
N ILE A 14 14.42 8.27 -0.25
CA ILE A 14 13.79 8.93 0.89
C ILE A 14 12.35 9.33 0.55
N ARG A 15 12.10 9.90 -0.64
CA ARG A 15 10.73 10.23 -1.09
C ARG A 15 9.82 9.01 -1.16
N LEU A 16 10.34 7.84 -1.56
CA LEU A 16 9.57 6.60 -1.57
C LEU A 16 9.16 6.21 -0.14
N ILE A 17 10.09 6.26 0.81
CA ILE A 17 9.81 6.00 2.23
C ILE A 17 8.75 6.97 2.77
N ASP A 18 8.91 8.27 2.51
CA ASP A 18 7.96 9.29 2.96
C ASP A 18 6.58 9.09 2.34
N ALA A 19 6.50 8.71 1.06
CA ALA A 19 5.24 8.39 0.40
C ALA A 19 4.56 7.15 1.00
N ILE A 20 5.32 6.11 1.37
CA ILE A 20 4.77 4.93 2.04
C ILE A 20 4.26 5.29 3.45
N ARG A 21 4.98 6.14 4.19
CA ARG A 21 4.53 6.63 5.50
C ARG A 21 3.26 7.45 5.40
N ALA A 22 3.13 8.30 4.39
CA ALA A 22 1.91 9.05 4.13
C ALA A 22 0.72 8.11 3.83
N GLU A 23 0.94 7.03 3.09
CA GLU A 23 -0.11 6.03 2.83
C GLU A 23 -0.51 5.28 4.10
N ILE A 24 0.45 4.92 4.96
CA ILE A 24 0.15 4.34 6.28
C ILE A 24 -0.71 5.29 7.11
N ALA A 25 -0.36 6.57 7.18
CA ALA A 25 -1.13 7.57 7.91
C ALA A 25 -2.55 7.73 7.35
N ALA A 26 -2.72 7.71 6.03
CA ALA A 26 -4.03 7.75 5.39
C ALA A 26 -4.88 6.50 5.69
N LEU A 27 -4.25 5.31 5.68
CA LEU A 27 -4.89 4.05 6.08
C LEU A 27 -5.34 4.06 7.55
N GLU A 28 -4.56 4.69 8.42
CA GLU A 28 -4.90 4.85 9.85
C GLU A 28 -6.06 5.83 10.05
N ALA A 29 -6.11 6.91 9.27
CA ALA A 29 -7.19 7.89 9.28
C ALA A 29 -8.51 7.37 8.68
N GLU A 30 -8.49 6.24 7.98
CA GLU A 30 -9.64 5.68 7.23
C GLU A 30 -10.24 6.65 6.20
N ASP A 31 -9.43 7.56 5.66
CA ASP A 31 -9.83 8.53 4.65
C ASP A 31 -9.55 7.98 3.24
N ALA A 32 -10.60 7.61 2.51
CA ALA A 32 -10.49 7.04 1.17
C ALA A 32 -9.80 7.99 0.17
N ALA A 33 -10.08 9.29 0.22
CA ALA A 33 -9.49 10.27 -0.68
C ALA A 33 -8.00 10.46 -0.37
N ALA A 34 -7.65 10.51 0.92
CA ALA A 34 -6.25 10.55 1.34
C ALA A 34 -5.49 9.28 0.95
N ILE A 35 -6.12 8.10 1.05
CA ILE A 35 -5.52 6.83 0.62
C ILE A 35 -5.23 6.86 -0.88
N GLU A 36 -6.19 7.25 -1.72
CA GLU A 36 -6.00 7.34 -3.17
C GLU A 36 -4.87 8.31 -3.55
N ALA A 37 -4.84 9.50 -2.92
CA ALA A 37 -3.80 10.48 -3.15
C ALA A 37 -2.42 9.96 -2.71
N ALA A 38 -2.33 9.32 -1.55
CA ALA A 38 -1.08 8.76 -1.03
C ALA A 38 -0.58 7.60 -1.89
N THR A 39 -1.46 6.71 -2.36
CA THR A 39 -1.11 5.63 -3.30
C THR A 39 -0.58 6.19 -4.62
N ALA A 40 -1.21 7.24 -5.17
CA ALA A 40 -0.71 7.91 -6.37
C ALA A 40 0.69 8.53 -6.15
N GLY A 41 0.91 9.15 -4.99
CA GLY A 41 2.21 9.66 -4.56
C GLY A 41 3.27 8.56 -4.45
N LYS A 42 2.94 7.42 -3.83
CA LYS A 42 3.83 6.25 -3.72
C LYS A 42 4.23 5.71 -5.10
N LEU A 43 3.28 5.61 -6.03
CA LEU A 43 3.55 5.18 -7.41
C LEU A 43 4.47 6.16 -8.15
N ALA A 44 4.31 7.47 -7.94
CA ALA A 44 5.19 8.47 -8.52
C ALA A 44 6.62 8.37 -7.95
N ALA A 45 6.75 8.20 -6.64
CA ALA A 45 8.06 8.04 -6.00
C ALA A 45 8.77 6.75 -6.46
N LEU A 46 8.04 5.64 -6.63
CA LEU A 46 8.58 4.39 -7.15
C LEU A 46 9.16 4.59 -8.56
N ARG A 47 8.41 5.27 -9.45
CA ARG A 47 8.90 5.58 -10.81
C ARG A 47 10.15 6.45 -10.80
N SER A 48 10.27 7.38 -9.85
CA SER A 48 11.50 8.17 -9.69
C SER A 48 12.69 7.30 -9.27
N VAL A 49 12.50 6.37 -8.34
CA VAL A 49 13.54 5.40 -7.95
C VAL A 49 13.95 4.53 -9.14
N GLU A 50 12.99 4.01 -9.90
CA GLU A 50 13.25 3.23 -11.12
C GLU A 50 14.04 4.02 -12.17
N ALA A 51 13.69 5.29 -12.39
CA ALA A 51 14.38 6.17 -13.31
C ALA A 51 15.83 6.45 -12.88
N ASP A 52 16.06 6.71 -11.60
CA ASP A 52 17.41 6.92 -11.07
C ASP A 52 18.26 5.67 -11.24
N ILE A 53 17.74 4.49 -10.86
CA ILE A 53 18.45 3.22 -11.04
C ILE A 53 18.79 2.98 -12.52
N ALA A 54 17.84 3.25 -13.43
CA ALA A 54 18.06 3.14 -14.86
C ALA A 54 19.12 4.13 -15.39
N ALA A 55 19.27 5.29 -14.74
CA ALA A 55 20.32 6.26 -15.04
C ALA A 55 21.71 5.88 -14.48
N GLY A 56 21.85 4.70 -13.86
CA GLY A 56 23.10 4.19 -13.32
C GLY A 56 23.34 4.53 -11.85
N THR A 57 22.33 5.08 -11.19
CA THR A 57 22.39 5.32 -9.75
C THR A 57 22.41 4.01 -8.96
N PRO A 58 23.40 3.80 -8.08
CA PRO A 58 23.46 2.58 -7.28
C PRO A 58 22.28 2.52 -6.29
N PRO A 59 21.63 1.36 -6.14
CA PRO A 59 20.53 1.21 -5.19
C PRO A 59 21.03 1.28 -3.74
N ASP A 60 20.39 2.11 -2.93
CA ASP A 60 20.60 2.12 -1.49
C ASP A 60 19.84 0.93 -0.86
N LYS A 61 20.59 -0.12 -0.51
CA LYS A 61 20.02 -1.35 0.04
C LYS A 61 19.34 -1.14 1.39
N ALA A 62 19.83 -0.22 2.22
CA ALA A 62 19.25 0.03 3.53
C ALA A 62 17.89 0.71 3.37
N LEU A 63 17.82 1.77 2.56
CA LEU A 63 16.57 2.47 2.29
C LEU A 63 15.55 1.59 1.55
N LEU A 64 16.00 0.72 0.64
CA LEU A 64 15.11 -0.24 -0.02
C LEU A 64 14.56 -1.32 0.95
N ALA A 65 15.36 -1.75 1.93
CA ALA A 65 14.89 -2.65 2.97
C ALA A 65 13.83 -1.97 3.85
N ASP A 66 14.06 -0.72 4.26
CA ASP A 66 13.10 0.07 5.02
C ASP A 66 11.80 0.28 4.23
N ALA A 67 11.89 0.66 2.95
CA ALA A 67 10.73 0.82 2.08
C ALA A 67 9.93 -0.49 1.93
N ARG A 68 10.63 -1.63 1.78
CA ARG A 68 9.98 -2.96 1.71
C ARG A 68 9.20 -3.26 2.98
N ASP A 69 9.82 -3.05 4.14
CA ASP A 69 9.24 -3.40 5.44
C ASP A 69 8.02 -2.50 5.74
N LEU A 70 8.13 -1.20 5.47
CA LEU A 70 7.00 -0.26 5.57
C LEU A 70 5.86 -0.61 4.59
N ASN A 71 6.18 -1.01 3.35
CA ASN A 71 5.14 -1.39 2.39
C ASN A 71 4.44 -2.70 2.78
N ALA A 72 5.16 -3.64 3.41
CA ALA A 72 4.55 -4.84 3.98
C ALA A 72 3.56 -4.47 5.11
N GLU A 73 3.92 -3.50 5.95
CA GLU A 73 3.07 -2.95 7.00
C GLU A 73 1.80 -2.28 6.43
N ALA A 74 1.95 -1.44 5.39
CA ALA A 74 0.83 -0.81 4.69
C ALA A 74 -0.13 -1.87 4.09
N ALA A 75 0.42 -2.91 3.47
CA ALA A 75 -0.37 -4.00 2.89
C ALA A 75 -1.17 -4.78 3.96
N LEU A 76 -0.58 -5.03 5.13
CA LEU A 76 -1.30 -5.67 6.25
C LEU A 76 -2.43 -4.78 6.77
N ARG A 77 -2.21 -3.47 6.92
CA ARG A 77 -3.26 -2.53 7.32
C ARG A 77 -4.41 -2.51 6.33
N ALA A 78 -4.12 -2.37 5.04
CA ALA A 78 -5.15 -2.37 3.99
C ALA A 78 -6.00 -3.65 4.04
N ARG A 79 -5.38 -4.82 4.19
CA ARG A 79 -6.10 -6.10 4.36
C ARG A 79 -6.98 -6.13 5.60
N ALA A 80 -6.48 -5.66 6.74
CA ALA A 80 -7.27 -5.58 7.97
C ALA A 80 -8.48 -4.66 7.80
N LYS A 81 -8.33 -3.52 7.11
CA LYS A 81 -9.44 -2.61 6.82
C LYS A 81 -10.47 -3.24 5.88
N MET A 82 -10.05 -3.93 4.82
CA MET A 82 -10.97 -4.65 3.92
C MET A 82 -11.80 -5.69 4.68
N LEU A 83 -11.16 -6.52 5.52
CA LEU A 83 -11.86 -7.48 6.37
C LEU A 83 -12.86 -6.80 7.31
N GLY A 84 -12.51 -5.63 7.85
CA GLY A 84 -13.41 -4.82 8.68
C GLY A 84 -14.62 -4.28 7.91
N VAL A 85 -14.43 -3.86 6.65
CA VAL A 85 -15.53 -3.43 5.75
C VAL A 85 -16.45 -4.60 5.42
N GLU A 86 -15.89 -5.76 5.06
CA GLU A 86 -16.66 -6.98 4.77
C GLU A 86 -17.55 -7.39 5.95
N ARG A 87 -16.99 -7.39 7.18
CA ARG A 87 -17.76 -7.69 8.40
C ARG A 87 -18.89 -6.70 8.64
N ARG A 88 -18.64 -5.39 8.47
CA ARG A 88 -19.67 -4.35 8.60
C ARG A 88 -20.76 -4.51 7.56
N LEU A 89 -20.41 -4.78 6.31
CA LEU A 89 -21.36 -5.00 5.22
C LEU A 89 -22.22 -6.25 5.46
N ALA A 90 -21.64 -7.33 5.97
CA ALA A 90 -22.35 -8.54 6.35
C ALA A 90 -23.38 -8.25 7.46
N ALA A 91 -22.98 -7.51 8.50
CA ALA A 91 -23.88 -7.12 9.58
C ALA A 91 -25.06 -6.26 9.09
N VAL A 92 -24.79 -5.28 8.23
CA VAL A 92 -25.84 -4.44 7.62
C VAL A 92 -26.78 -5.26 6.73
N SER A 93 -26.25 -6.20 5.97
CA SER A 93 -27.05 -7.09 5.09
C SER A 93 -28.00 -7.96 5.92
N THR A 94 -27.50 -8.58 7.00
CA THR A 94 -28.33 -9.35 7.93
C THR A 94 -29.40 -8.48 8.59
N ALA A 95 -29.04 -7.27 9.05
CA ALA A 95 -29.99 -6.35 9.67
C ALA A 95 -31.09 -5.86 8.70
N ALA A 96 -30.78 -5.74 7.42
CA ALA A 96 -31.74 -5.37 6.37
C ALA A 96 -32.67 -6.52 5.93
N GLY A 97 -32.59 -7.69 6.58
CA GLY A 97 -33.37 -8.88 6.19
C GLY A 97 -32.97 -9.47 4.84
N ARG A 98 -31.82 -9.07 4.28
CA ARG A 98 -31.25 -9.76 3.11
C ARG A 98 -30.66 -11.09 3.59
N PRO A 99 -31.02 -12.22 2.96
CA PRO A 99 -30.37 -13.49 3.28
C PRO A 99 -28.87 -13.38 3.01
N ALA A 100 -28.06 -14.09 3.80
CA ALA A 100 -26.62 -14.17 3.59
C ALA A 100 -26.33 -14.56 2.13
N PRO A 101 -25.27 -14.01 1.50
CA PRO A 101 -24.91 -14.39 0.14
C PRO A 101 -24.69 -15.90 0.11
N LEU A 102 -25.51 -16.58 -0.68
CA LEU A 102 -25.45 -18.01 -0.86
C LEU A 102 -24.05 -18.41 -1.32
N VAL A 103 -23.32 -19.14 -0.46
CA VAL A 103 -22.01 -19.68 -0.84
C VAL A 103 -22.28 -20.94 -1.64
N TYR A 104 -21.95 -20.94 -2.94
CA TYR A 104 -21.95 -22.17 -3.72
C TYR A 104 -20.85 -23.08 -3.16
N GLY A 105 -21.24 -24.04 -2.33
CA GLY A 105 -20.32 -25.03 -1.79
C GLY A 105 -19.69 -25.81 -2.95
N ARG A 106 -18.42 -26.21 -2.78
CA ARG A 106 -17.65 -27.03 -3.74
C ARG A 106 -18.40 -28.30 -4.19
N ASP A 107 -19.42 -28.69 -3.42
CA ASP A 107 -20.22 -29.90 -3.54
C ASP A 107 -21.54 -29.67 -4.32
N GLY A 108 -21.75 -28.46 -4.86
CA GLY A 108 -22.92 -28.13 -5.68
C GLY A 108 -24.22 -27.87 -4.91
N ARG A 109 -24.13 -27.55 -3.62
CA ARG A 109 -25.29 -27.29 -2.77
C ARG A 109 -25.32 -25.84 -2.27
N TRP A 110 -26.52 -25.30 -2.21
CA TRP A 110 -26.83 -24.00 -1.60
C TRP A 110 -26.86 -24.15 -0.07
N GLY A 111 -26.10 -23.31 0.63
CA GLY A 111 -26.11 -23.16 2.08
C GLY A 111 -26.31 -21.70 2.47
#